data_AF-A0A935UGA0-F1
#
_entry.id   AF-A0A935UGA0-F1
#
_cell.length_a   1.000
_cell.length_b   1.000
_cell.length_c   1.000
_cell.angle_alpha   90.00
_cell.angle_beta   90.00
_cell.angle_gamma   90.00
#
_symmetry.space_group_name_H-M   'P 1'
#
loop_
_entity.id
_entity.type
_entity.pdbx_description
1 polymer ?
#
loop_
_entity_poly.entity_id
_entity_poly.type
_entity_poly.pdbx_seq_one_letter_code
_entity_poly.pdbx_strand_id
1 'polypeptide(L)'
;MAIELRASKPGQALTPEVGADIARIVGIWESCRSRFAARGSLLFGPFPIADAMYAPVIWRFFPYDFSLPPVAQARVETLPAMREWQVGALAEPL
;
A
#
# COMPACT_ATOMS: atom_id res chain seq x y z
N MET A 1 -7.50 7.14 12.55
CA MET A 1 -7.27 7.87 11.28
C MET A 1 -7.93 7.06 10.18
N ALA A 2 -8.96 7.60 9.53
CA ALA A 2 -9.74 6.90 8.50
C ALA A 2 -8.99 6.84 7.16
N ILE A 3 -9.32 5.86 6.31
CA ILE A 3 -8.85 5.79 4.92
C ILE A 3 -9.98 6.38 4.05
N GLU A 4 -9.73 7.53 3.46
CA GLU A 4 -10.68 8.22 2.58
C GLU A 4 -10.55 7.70 1.14
N LEU A 5 -11.22 6.60 0.82
CA LEU A 5 -11.14 5.95 -0.50
C LEU A 5 -11.62 6.82 -1.67
N ARG A 6 -12.50 7.79 -1.40
CA ARG A 6 -13.05 8.70 -2.41
C ARG A 6 -12.27 10.02 -2.52
N ALA A 7 -11.26 10.23 -1.68
CA ALA A 7 -10.46 11.45 -1.74
C ALA A 7 -9.57 11.47 -2.99
N SER A 8 -9.45 12.63 -3.61
CA SER A 8 -8.52 12.91 -4.71
C SER A 8 -7.77 14.20 -4.41
N LYS A 9 -6.44 14.12 -4.42
CA LYS A 9 -5.47 15.18 -4.07
C LYS A 9 -4.27 15.16 -5.04
N PRO A 10 -4.50 15.17 -6.37
CA PRO A 10 -3.41 15.13 -7.34
C PRO A 10 -2.55 16.39 -7.24
N GLY A 11 -1.24 16.25 -7.42
CA GLY A 11 -0.31 17.38 -7.45
C GLY A 11 -0.05 18.06 -6.10
N GLN A 12 -0.56 17.52 -4.99
CA GLN A 12 -0.20 18.01 -3.66
C GLN A 12 1.29 17.73 -3.41
N ALA A 13 2.08 18.79 -3.23
CA ALA A 13 3.52 18.69 -3.01
C ALA A 13 3.82 17.85 -1.76
N LEU A 14 4.63 16.81 -1.93
CA LEU A 14 5.18 16.06 -0.81
C LEU A 14 6.29 16.88 -0.17
N THR A 15 6.26 17.02 1.16
CA THR A 15 7.39 17.61 1.86
C THR A 15 8.58 16.65 1.80
N PRO A 16 9.82 17.15 1.95
CA PRO A 16 11.00 16.30 2.01
C PRO A 16 10.90 15.18 3.06
N GLU A 17 10.25 15.46 4.20
CA GLU A 17 10.05 14.52 5.30
C GLU A 17 9.11 13.38 4.88
N VAL A 18 8.01 13.69 4.18
CA VAL A 18 7.11 12.67 3.63
C VAL A 18 7.84 11.82 2.60
N GLY A 19 8.65 12.44 1.73
CA GLY A 19 9.50 11.72 0.77
C GLY A 19 10.46 10.73 1.46
N ALA A 20 11.09 11.17 2.56
CA ALA A 20 11.99 10.32 3.34
C ALA A 20 11.25 9.14 4.00
N ASP A 21 10.05 9.36 4.52
CA ASP A 21 9.23 8.28 5.09
C ASP A 21 8.81 7.25 4.05
N ILE A 22 8.45 7.70 2.85
CA ILE A 22 8.11 6.83 1.72
C ILE A 22 9.33 5.98 1.36
N ALA A 23 10.50 6.61 1.17
CA ALA A 23 11.73 5.92 0.83
C ALA A 23 12.10 4.86 1.88
N ARG A 24 11.94 5.17 3.17
CA ARG A 24 12.19 4.24 4.27
C ARG A 24 11.26 3.03 4.22
N ILE A 25 9.95 3.24 4.00
CA ILE A 25 8.97 2.16 3.94
C ILE A 25 9.23 1.26 2.72
N VAL A 26 9.55 1.86 1.58
CA VAL A 26 9.90 1.14 0.35
C VAL A 26 11.15 0.29 0.56
N GLY A 27 12.20 0.84 1.16
CA GLY A 27 13.42 0.10 1.47
C GLY A 27 13.19 -1.11 2.39
N ILE A 28 12.29 -0.99 3.37
CA ILE A 28 11.87 -2.14 4.21
C ILE A 28 11.24 -3.23 3.34
N TRP A 29 10.29 -2.86 2.47
CA TRP A 29 9.61 -3.82 1.62
C TRP A 29 10.53 -4.49 0.61
N GLU A 30 11.43 -3.73 -0.01
CA GLU A 30 12.45 -4.26 -0.94
C GLU A 30 13.39 -5.23 -0.25
N SER A 31 13.88 -4.88 0.95
CA SER A 31 14.72 -5.77 1.75
C SER A 31 14.01 -7.09 2.09
N CYS A 32 12.75 -7.03 2.51
CA CYS A 32 11.94 -8.22 2.75
C CYS A 32 11.76 -9.05 1.46
N ARG A 33 11.40 -8.42 0.34
CA ARG A 33 11.22 -9.11 -0.94
C ARG A 33 12.52 -9.74 -1.44
N SER A 34 13.66 -9.05 -1.34
CA SER A 34 14.96 -9.60 -1.69
C SER A 34 15.27 -10.90 -0.95
N ARG A 35 14.88 -10.99 0.33
CA ARG A 35 15.14 -12.16 1.19
C ARG A 35 14.12 -13.29 1.04
N PHE A 36 12.87 -12.97 0.70
CA PHE A 36 11.76 -13.93 0.76
C PHE A 36 11.00 -14.09 -0.56
N ALA A 37 11.47 -13.51 -1.68
CA ALA A 37 10.79 -13.57 -2.97
C ALA A 37 10.44 -14.99 -3.43
N ALA A 38 11.31 -15.96 -3.17
CA ALA A 38 11.10 -17.37 -3.53
C ALA A 38 9.96 -18.04 -2.74
N ARG A 39 9.46 -17.41 -1.66
CA ARG A 39 8.45 -17.98 -0.76
C ARG A 39 7.02 -17.53 -1.08
N GLY A 40 6.82 -16.76 -2.14
CA GLY A 40 5.52 -16.23 -2.56
C GLY A 40 5.57 -14.73 -2.88
N SER A 41 4.41 -14.10 -3.08
CA SER A 41 4.29 -12.68 -3.43
C SER A 41 4.33 -11.71 -2.23
N LEU A 42 3.98 -12.20 -1.04
CA LEU A 42 3.91 -11.44 0.21
C LEU A 42 5.29 -11.16 0.85
N LEU A 43 5.35 -10.37 1.94
CA LEU A 43 6.62 -9.89 2.53
C LEU A 43 7.48 -11.03 3.05
N PHE A 44 6.87 -12.07 3.60
CA PHE A 44 7.55 -13.15 4.32
C PHE A 44 7.10 -14.55 3.86
N GLY A 45 6.50 -14.66 2.67
CA GLY A 45 5.91 -15.90 2.16
C GLY A 45 4.43 -16.04 2.53
N PRO A 46 3.89 -17.25 2.74
CA PRO A 46 2.43 -17.49 2.72
C PRO A 46 1.64 -16.88 3.89
N PHE A 47 2.29 -16.30 4.91
CA PHE A 47 1.59 -15.69 6.05
C PHE A 47 1.45 -14.16 5.90
N PRO A 48 0.22 -13.62 5.82
CA PRO A 48 -0.01 -12.25 5.36
C PRO A 48 0.01 -11.16 6.45
N ILE A 49 0.31 -11.46 7.71
CA ILE A 49 0.11 -10.47 8.80
C ILE A 49 0.85 -9.16 8.54
N ALA A 50 2.08 -9.21 8.03
CA ALA A 50 2.86 -8.02 7.74
C ALA A 50 2.22 -7.22 6.60
N ASP A 51 1.82 -7.88 5.51
CA ASP A 51 1.13 -7.24 4.39
C ASP A 51 -0.23 -6.64 4.84
N ALA A 52 -0.97 -7.32 5.72
CA ALA A 52 -2.22 -6.81 6.31
C ALA A 52 -1.98 -5.55 7.16
N MET A 53 -0.93 -5.52 7.97
CA MET A 53 -0.54 -4.33 8.75
C MET A 53 -0.11 -3.17 7.86
N TYR A 54 0.52 -3.44 6.70
CA TYR A 54 0.93 -2.41 5.74
C TYR A 54 -0.17 -2.00 4.76
N ALA A 55 -1.28 -2.73 4.68
CA ALA A 55 -2.37 -2.41 3.75
C ALA A 55 -2.88 -0.96 3.91
N PRO A 56 -3.17 -0.44 5.13
CA PRO A 56 -3.58 0.96 5.30
C PRO A 56 -2.55 2.00 4.83
N VAL A 57 -1.25 1.66 4.88
CA VAL A 57 -0.18 2.54 4.40
C VAL A 57 -0.20 2.61 2.89
N ILE A 58 -0.36 1.47 2.22
CA ILE A 58 -0.45 1.38 0.76
C ILE A 58 -1.66 2.19 0.26
N TRP A 59 -2.81 2.07 0.92
CA TRP A 59 -4.03 2.78 0.53
C TRP A 59 -3.95 4.30 0.65
N ARG A 60 -3.03 4.84 1.47
CA ARG A 60 -2.83 6.29 1.58
C ARG A 60 -2.16 6.92 0.38
N PHE A 61 -1.53 6.15 -0.49
CA PHE A 61 -0.90 6.68 -1.69
C PHE A 61 -1.92 7.02 -2.80
N PHE A 62 -3.08 6.35 -2.81
CA PHE A 62 -4.05 6.49 -3.91
C PHE A 62 -4.61 7.90 -4.09
N PRO A 63 -5.02 8.63 -3.04
CA PRO A 63 -5.54 9.98 -3.23
C PRO A 63 -4.52 10.94 -3.85
N TYR A 64 -3.22 10.72 -3.68
CA TYR A 64 -2.18 11.66 -4.12
C TYR A 64 -1.72 11.45 -5.57
N ASP A 65 -2.28 10.46 -6.28
CA ASP A 65 -1.92 10.11 -7.65
C ASP A 65 -0.39 9.93 -7.85
N PHE A 66 0.27 9.39 -6.82
CA PHE A 66 1.69 9.13 -6.85
C PHE A 66 1.97 7.80 -7.56
N SER A 67 2.99 7.78 -8.43
CA SER A 67 3.47 6.54 -9.01
C SER A 67 4.07 5.66 -7.91
N LEU A 68 3.29 4.68 -7.46
CA LEU A 68 3.74 3.72 -6.47
C LEU A 68 4.98 2.98 -6.99
N PRO A 69 6.03 2.80 -6.17
CA PRO A 69 7.13 1.93 -6.52
C PRO A 69 6.60 0.53 -6.85
N PRO A 70 7.19 -0.21 -7.80
CA PRO A 70 6.67 -1.50 -8.25
C PRO A 70 6.41 -2.50 -7.10
N VAL A 71 7.26 -2.47 -6.07
CA VAL A 71 7.13 -3.31 -4.86
C VAL A 71 5.87 -3.00 -4.04
N ALA A 72 5.41 -1.75 -4.06
CA ALA A 72 4.21 -1.29 -3.38
C ALA A 72 2.96 -1.59 -4.21
N GLN A 73 3.03 -1.36 -5.52
CA GLN A 73 1.93 -1.62 -6.45
C GLN A 73 1.55 -3.11 -6.47
N ALA A 74 2.54 -3.99 -6.55
CA ALA A 74 2.32 -5.44 -6.51
C ALA A 74 1.61 -5.91 -5.22
N ARG A 75 1.69 -5.15 -4.12
CA ARG A 75 1.07 -5.52 -2.85
C ARG A 75 -0.41 -5.20 -2.76
N VAL A 76 -0.85 -4.09 -3.38
CA VAL A 76 -2.28 -3.73 -3.45
C VAL A 76 -3.09 -4.93 -3.92
N GLU A 77 -2.58 -5.65 -4.91
CA GLU A 77 -3.26 -6.75 -5.58
C GLU A 77 -3.21 -8.07 -4.81
N THR A 78 -2.34 -8.18 -3.79
CA THR A 78 -2.04 -9.46 -3.12
C THR A 78 -2.97 -9.84 -1.97
N LEU A 79 -3.86 -8.94 -1.53
CA LEU A 79 -4.77 -9.18 -0.40
C LEU A 79 -6.24 -9.18 -0.87
N PRO A 80 -6.86 -10.34 -1.12
CA PRO A 80 -8.26 -10.44 -1.55
C PRO A 80 -9.24 -9.70 -0.62
N ALA A 81 -9.05 -9.83 0.69
CA ALA A 81 -9.86 -9.13 1.69
C ALA A 81 -9.80 -7.59 1.56
N MET A 82 -8.67 -7.04 1.11
CA MET A 82 -8.56 -5.59 0.88
C MET A 82 -9.33 -5.17 -0.38
N ARG A 83 -9.39 -6.02 -1.40
CA ARG A 83 -10.23 -5.79 -2.59
C ARG A 83 -11.70 -5.83 -2.23
N GLU A 84 -12.13 -6.84 -1.46
CA GLU A 84 -13.51 -6.94 -0.97
C GLU A 84 -13.90 -5.71 -0.13
N TRP A 85 -13.05 -5.31 0.80
CA TRP A 85 -13.24 -4.10 1.60
C TRP A 85 -13.36 -2.83 0.72
N GLN A 86 -12.48 -2.67 -0.27
CA GLN A 86 -12.52 -1.52 -1.18
C GLN A 86 -13.85 -1.48 -1.96
N VAL A 87 -14.27 -2.62 -2.52
CA VAL A 87 -15.53 -2.72 -3.26
C VAL A 87 -16.71 -2.37 -2.37
N GLY A 88 -16.76 -2.90 -1.15
CA GLY A 88 -17.81 -2.60 -0.18
C GLY A 88 -17.86 -1.12 0.19
N ALA A 89 -16.73 -0.53 0.54
CA ALA A 89 -16.65 0.87 0.92
C ALA A 89 -17.01 1.84 -0.23
N LEU A 90 -16.71 1.47 -1.49
CA LEU A 90 -17.13 2.26 -2.65
C LEU A 90 -18.63 2.13 -2.95
N ALA A 91 -19.26 1.02 -2.56
CA ALA A 91 -20.70 0.78 -2.73
C ALA A 91 -21.57 1.43 -1.63
N GLU A 92 -20.98 1.85 -0.51
CA GLU A 92 -21.72 2.53 0.57
C GLU A 92 -22.35 3.84 0.07
N PRO A 93 -23.66 4.08 0.31
CA PRO A 93 -24.31 5.34 -0.03
C PRO A 93 -23.72 6.51 0.77
N LEU A 94 -23.72 7.71 0.17
CA LEU A 94 -23.23 8.96 0.77
C LEU A 94 -24.26 9.60 1.71
#